data_AF-X1LCQ2-F1
#
_entry.id   AF-X1LCQ2-F1
#
_cell.length_a   1.000
_cell.length_b   1.000
_cell.length_c   1.000
_cell.angle_alpha   90.00
_cell.angle_beta   90.00
_cell.angle_gamma   90.00
#
_symmetry.space_group_name_H-M   'P 1'
#
loop_
_entity.id
_entity.type
_entity.pdbx_description
1 polymer ?
#
loop_
_entity_poly.entity_id
_entity_poly.type
_entity_poly.pdbx_seq_one_letter_code
_entity_poly.pdbx_strand_id
1 'polypeptide(L)'
;MKLRPYQLEVARAAMDSIQKGRGLILSVEIARQGGKNELSAHLELLLLTLYMARGGNLIKCSPTFKPQTVISMERLKQRLDDFGFDGIYRLHMGYIVQLGNAETIFLSAEGSS
;
A
#
# COMPACT_ATOMS: atom_id res chain seq x y z
N MET A 1 -14.63 3.03 3.87
CA MET A 1 -14.59 1.90 4.82
C MET A 1 -14.30 2.42 6.23
N LYS A 2 -14.95 1.88 7.27
CA LYS A 2 -14.62 2.18 8.67
C LYS A 2 -13.65 1.12 9.19
N LEU A 3 -12.41 1.51 9.53
CA LEU A 3 -11.42 0.59 10.12
C LEU A 3 -11.89 0.13 11.50
N ARG A 4 -11.65 -1.14 11.82
CA ARG A 4 -11.85 -1.68 13.17
C ARG A 4 -10.83 -1.07 14.14
N PRO A 5 -11.11 -1.00 15.44
CA PRO A 5 -10.20 -0.35 16.42
C PRO A 5 -8.75 -0.84 16.34
N TYR A 6 -8.51 -2.16 16.25
CA TYR A 6 -7.16 -2.71 16.12
C TYR A 6 -6.47 -2.36 14.79
N GLN A 7 -7.24 -2.22 13.70
CA GLN A 7 -6.67 -1.79 12.41
C GLN A 7 -6.29 -0.31 12.46
N LEU A 8 -7.09 0.49 13.16
CA LEU A 8 -6.84 1.92 13.35
C LEU A 8 -5.59 2.17 14.21
N GLU A 9 -5.35 1.34 15.22
CA GLU A 9 -4.13 1.40 16.02
C GLU A 9 -2.87 1.21 15.15
N VAL A 10 -2.87 0.17 14.31
CA VAL A 10 -1.78 -0.09 13.36
C VAL A 10 -1.62 1.06 12.36
N ALA A 11 -2.73 1.55 11.79
CA ALA A 11 -2.71 2.68 10.86
C ALA A 11 -2.09 3.93 11.50
N ARG A 12 -2.50 4.25 12.74
CA ARG A 12 -1.99 5.41 13.49
C ARG A 12 -0.51 5.28 13.80
N ALA A 13 -0.05 4.11 14.23
CA ALA A 13 1.36 3.87 14.51
C ALA A 13 2.22 4.03 13.25
N ALA A 14 1.78 3.48 12.11
CA ALA A 14 2.47 3.65 10.83
C ALA A 14 2.50 5.11 10.37
N MET A 15 1.36 5.80 10.40
CA MET A 15 1.27 7.21 9.98
C MET A 15 2.06 8.15 10.90
N ASP A 16 2.07 7.92 12.22
CA ASP A 16 2.88 8.73 13.15
C ASP A 16 4.38 8.61 12.84
N SER A 17 4.85 7.38 12.59
CA SER A 17 6.24 7.12 12.22
C SER A 17 6.63 7.85 10.92
N ILE A 18 5.77 7.79 9.89
CA ILE A 18 6.00 8.42 8.59
C ILE A 18 5.99 9.94 8.71
N GLN A 19 4.95 10.52 9.31
CA GLN A 19 4.78 11.98 9.38
C GLN A 19 5.87 12.65 10.22
N LYS A 20 6.34 11.99 11.28
CA LYS A 20 7.41 12.50 12.15
C LYS A 20 8.81 12.06 11.74
N GLY A 21 8.94 11.30 10.64
CA GLY A 21 10.23 10.84 10.14
C GLY A 21 11.01 9.98 11.12
N ARG A 22 10.32 9.14 11.92
CA ARG A 22 10.95 8.40 13.02
C ARG A 22 11.75 7.17 12.59
N GLY A 23 11.50 6.65 11.38
CA GLY A 23 12.19 5.46 10.87
C GLY A 23 11.90 4.18 11.67
N LEU A 24 10.74 4.07 12.32
CA LEU A 24 10.42 2.88 13.12
C LEU A 24 10.19 1.64 12.25
N ILE A 25 10.63 0.50 12.75
CA ILE A 25 10.27 -0.83 12.22
C ILE A 25 9.11 -1.35 13.08
N LEU A 26 7.97 -1.62 12.45
CA LEU A 26 6.77 -2.10 13.12
C LEU A 26 6.47 -3.53 12.66
N SER A 27 6.40 -4.46 13.62
CA SER A 27 5.85 -5.80 13.39
C SER A 27 4.41 -5.86 13.87
N VAL A 28 3.52 -6.41 13.04
CA VAL A 28 2.09 -6.43 13.31
C VAL A 28 1.54 -7.82 13.05
N GLU A 29 0.97 -8.43 14.09
CA GLU A 29 0.27 -9.70 13.99
C GLU A 29 -1.24 -9.47 14.02
N ILE A 30 -1.91 -9.97 12.97
CA ILE A 30 -3.37 -9.90 12.84
C ILE A 30 -3.86 -11.30 12.51
N ALA A 31 -4.96 -11.72 13.14
CA ALA A 31 -5.62 -13.00 12.89
C ALA A 31 -5.92 -13.21 11.39
N ARG A 32 -5.98 -14.48 10.96
CA ARG A 32 -6.34 -14.83 9.59
C ARG A 32 -7.71 -14.22 9.23
N GLN A 33 -7.80 -13.61 8.05
CA GLN A 33 -8.98 -12.84 7.60
C GLN A 33 -9.35 -11.62 8.47
N GLY A 34 -8.46 -11.16 9.36
CA GLY A 34 -8.64 -9.93 10.15
C GLY A 34 -8.46 -8.63 9.36
N GLY A 35 -8.59 -8.67 8.03
CA GLY A 35 -8.52 -7.45 7.20
C GLY A 35 -7.14 -6.80 7.09
N LYS A 36 -6.04 -7.53 7.36
CA LYS A 36 -4.67 -6.99 7.26
C LYS A 36 -4.35 -6.44 5.86
N ASN A 37 -4.79 -7.14 4.81
CA ASN A 37 -4.52 -6.75 3.43
C ASN A 37 -5.33 -5.51 3.02
N GLU A 38 -6.55 -5.35 3.53
CA GLU A 38 -7.35 -4.14 3.30
C GLU A 38 -6.78 -2.93 4.02
N LEU A 39 -6.35 -3.11 5.27
CA LEU A 39 -5.65 -2.06 6.00
C LEU A 39 -4.42 -1.57 5.22
N SER A 40 -3.62 -2.51 4.70
CA SER A 40 -2.46 -2.20 3.86
C SER A 40 -2.87 -1.38 2.63
N ALA A 41 -3.85 -1.84 1.84
CA ALA A 41 -4.34 -1.14 0.65
C ALA A 41 -4.83 0.28 0.94
N HIS A 42 -5.49 0.48 2.07
CA HIS A 42 -5.92 1.81 2.52
C HIS A 42 -4.74 2.72 2.92
N LEU A 43 -3.69 2.18 3.54
CA LEU A 43 -2.47 2.94 3.83
C LEU A 43 -1.75 3.33 2.54
N GLU A 44 -1.64 2.41 1.58
CA GLU A 44 -1.05 2.66 0.26
C GLU A 44 -1.79 3.77 -0.48
N LEU A 45 -3.13 3.68 -0.58
CA LEU A 45 -3.98 4.73 -1.15
C LEU A 45 -3.78 6.07 -0.46
N LEU A 46 -3.83 6.09 0.88
CA LEU A 46 -3.71 7.31 1.67
C LEU A 46 -2.35 7.99 1.44
N LEU A 47 -1.26 7.21 1.47
CA LEU A 47 0.08 7.73 1.26
C LEU A 47 0.28 8.24 -0.16
N LEU A 48 -0.16 7.48 -1.18
CA LEU A 48 -0.14 7.96 -2.56
C LEU A 48 -0.88 9.29 -2.70
N THR A 49 -2.05 9.41 -2.08
CA THR A 49 -2.86 10.63 -2.13
C THR A 49 -2.18 11.81 -1.40
N LEU A 50 -1.71 11.60 -0.17
CA LEU A 50 -1.06 12.67 0.62
C LEU A 50 0.23 13.17 -0.01
N TYR A 51 0.97 12.29 -0.69
CA TYR A 51 2.25 12.61 -1.29
C TYR A 51 2.17 12.79 -2.82
N MET A 52 0.98 12.85 -3.42
CA MET A 52 0.83 12.90 -4.88
C MET A 52 1.55 14.08 -5.54
N ALA A 53 1.69 15.22 -4.86
CA ALA A 53 2.41 16.38 -5.38
C ALA A 53 3.92 16.34 -5.05
N ARG A 54 4.26 15.95 -3.82
CA ARG A 54 5.66 15.89 -3.34
C ARG A 54 6.45 14.75 -3.97
N GLY A 55 5.76 13.65 -4.27
CA GLY A 55 6.34 12.39 -4.69
C GLY A 55 6.95 11.56 -3.56
N GLY A 56 7.48 10.40 -3.95
CA GLY A 56 8.08 9.42 -3.04
C GLY A 56 7.70 7.99 -3.42
N ASN A 57 8.49 7.05 -2.90
CA ASN A 57 8.39 5.64 -3.26
C ASN A 57 7.93 4.82 -2.05
N LEU A 58 6.84 4.09 -2.23
CA LEU A 58 6.37 3.08 -1.30
C LEU A 58 6.75 1.70 -1.83
N ILE A 59 7.41 0.88 -1.02
CA ILE A 59 7.80 -0.48 -1.43
C ILE A 59 6.87 -1.49 -0.75
N LYS A 60 6.22 -2.34 -1.55
CA LYS A 60 5.40 -3.45 -1.06
C LYS A 60 5.99 -4.78 -1.52
N CYS A 61 6.47 -5.57 -0.56
CA CYS A 61 7.02 -6.90 -0.83
C CYS A 61 6.02 -7.99 -0.45
N SER A 62 5.85 -8.97 -1.34
CA SER A 62 5.08 -10.20 -1.09
C SER A 62 5.96 -11.45 -1.26
N PRO A 63 5.60 -12.60 -0.66
CA PRO A 63 6.36 -13.84 -0.84
C PRO A 63 6.55 -14.29 -2.31
N THR A 64 5.52 -14.23 -3.15
CA THR A 64 5.59 -14.60 -4.58
C THR A 64 5.00 -13.52 -5.47
N PHE A 65 5.48 -13.41 -6.72
CA PHE A 65 4.93 -12.39 -7.63
C PHE A 65 3.50 -12.77 -8.04
N LYS A 66 3.33 -14.01 -8.53
CA LYS A 66 2.01 -14.60 -8.78
C LYS A 66 1.68 -15.61 -7.69
N PRO A 67 0.45 -15.59 -7.13
CA PRO A 67 -0.62 -14.60 -7.32
C PRO A 67 -0.53 -13.39 -6.36
N GLN A 68 0.37 -13.39 -5.36
CA GLN A 68 0.25 -12.52 -4.18
C GLN A 68 0.49 -11.04 -4.46
N THR A 69 1.55 -10.72 -5.21
CA THR A 69 1.83 -9.34 -5.64
C THR A 69 0.71 -8.83 -6.54
N VAL A 70 0.29 -9.62 -7.53
CA VAL A 70 -0.80 -9.24 -8.45
C VAL A 70 -2.10 -8.95 -7.70
N ILE A 71 -2.50 -9.81 -6.75
CA ILE A 71 -3.70 -9.59 -5.92
C ILE A 71 -3.57 -8.30 -5.09
N SER A 72 -2.38 -7.99 -4.59
CA SER A 72 -2.15 -6.76 -3.82
C SER A 72 -2.24 -5.52 -4.70
N MET A 73 -1.70 -5.57 -5.92
CA MET A 73 -1.80 -4.50 -6.91
C MET A 73 -3.25 -4.24 -7.33
N GLU A 74 -3.98 -5.30 -7.68
CA GLU A 74 -5.39 -5.18 -8.07
C GLU A 74 -6.24 -4.62 -6.92
N ARG A 75 -5.94 -4.98 -5.67
CA ARG A 75 -6.62 -4.39 -4.51
C ARG A 75 -6.36 -2.90 -4.39
N LEU A 76 -5.11 -2.45 -4.56
CA LEU A 76 -4.79 -1.02 -4.54
C LEU A 76 -5.51 -0.28 -5.67
N LYS A 77 -5.52 -0.83 -6.89
CA LYS A 77 -6.25 -0.26 -8.03
C LYS A 77 -7.73 -0.11 -7.74
N GLN A 78 -8.39 -1.16 -7.26
CA GLN A 78 -9.80 -1.11 -6.85
C GLN A 78 -10.06 -0.02 -5.80
N ARG A 79 -9.18 0.14 -4.81
CA ARG A 79 -9.31 1.21 -3.81
C ARG A 79 -9.07 2.60 -4.39
N LEU A 80 -8.18 2.76 -5.37
CA LEU A 80 -8.00 4.02 -6.10
C LEU A 80 -9.26 4.37 -6.89
N ASP A 81 -9.82 3.39 -7.62
CA ASP A 81 -11.06 3.55 -8.39
C ASP A 81 -12.24 3.93 -7.47
N ASP A 82 -12.40 3.25 -6.33
CA ASP A 82 -13.44 3.52 -5.33
C ASP A 82 -13.40 4.96 -4.80
N PHE A 83 -12.23 5.61 -4.85
CA PHE A 83 -12.01 6.99 -4.40
C PHE A 83 -11.92 8.00 -5.57
N GLY A 84 -12.26 7.58 -6.79
CA GLY A 84 -12.36 8.46 -7.95
C GLY A 84 -11.03 8.75 -8.65
N PHE A 85 -10.01 7.93 -8.43
CA PHE A 85 -8.72 8.05 -9.14
C PHE A 85 -8.66 7.23 -10.44
N ASP A 86 -9.78 6.65 -10.88
CA ASP A 86 -9.86 5.97 -12.17
C ASP A 86 -9.43 6.90 -13.31
N GLY A 87 -8.59 6.40 -14.21
CA GLY A 87 -7.95 7.17 -15.29
C GLY A 87 -6.90 8.20 -14.84
N ILE A 88 -6.63 8.35 -13.53
CA ILE A 88 -5.64 9.30 -13.00
C ILE A 88 -4.32 8.62 -12.65
N TYR A 89 -4.37 7.46 -12.00
CA TYR A 89 -3.14 6.70 -11.72
C TYR A 89 -2.61 6.02 -12.98
N ARG A 90 -1.30 5.78 -13.00
CA ARG A 90 -0.60 5.11 -14.10
C ARG A 90 0.04 3.82 -13.63
N LEU A 91 0.09 2.85 -14.53
CA LEU A 91 0.83 1.61 -14.31
C LEU A 91 2.17 1.70 -15.05
N HIS A 92 3.25 1.39 -14.34
CA HIS A 92 4.60 1.37 -14.90
C HIS A 92 5.23 -0.02 -14.72
N MET A 93 5.94 -0.49 -15.75
CA MET A 93 6.71 -1.75 -15.75
C MET A 93 5.95 -3.02 -15.33
N GLY A 94 4.62 -2.97 -15.23
CA GLY A 94 3.78 -4.08 -14.79
C GLY A 94 3.79 -4.37 -13.28
N TYR A 95 4.53 -3.61 -12.48
CA TYR A 95 4.63 -3.79 -11.01
C TYR A 95 4.67 -2.48 -10.22
N ILE A 96 4.45 -1.33 -10.88
CA ILE A 96 4.43 -0.01 -10.25
C ILE A 96 3.07 0.64 -10.48
N VAL A 97 2.49 1.17 -9.41
CA VAL A 97 1.25 1.99 -9.44
C VAL A 97 1.62 3.41 -9.02
N GLN A 98 1.49 4.38 -9.93
CA GLN A 98 1.86 5.78 -9.72
C GLN A 98 0.63 6.68 -9.67
N LEU A 99 0.54 7.56 -8.66
CA LEU A 99 -0.45 8.62 -8.55
C LEU A 99 0.26 9.97 -8.41
N GLY A 100 0.15 10.83 -9.43
CA GLY A 100 0.92 12.06 -9.51
C GLY A 100 2.43 11.76 -9.53
N ASN A 101 3.16 12.31 -8.57
CA ASN A 101 4.61 12.10 -8.38
C ASN A 101 4.93 10.97 -7.40
N ALA A 102 3.93 10.37 -6.74
CA ALA A 102 4.12 9.30 -5.77
C ALA A 102 3.85 7.94 -6.42
N GLU A 103 4.58 6.91 -6.01
CA GLU A 103 4.43 5.56 -6.57
C GLU A 103 4.53 4.47 -5.51
N THR A 104 3.82 3.38 -5.75
CA THR A 104 3.98 2.11 -5.03
C THR A 104 4.63 1.11 -5.97
N ILE A 105 5.81 0.64 -5.58
CA ILE A 105 6.59 -0.39 -6.28
C ILE A 105 6.33 -1.72 -5.58
N PHE A 106 5.83 -2.68 -6.35
CA PHE A 106 5.54 -4.01 -5.85
C PHE A 106 6.67 -4.98 -6.21
N LEU A 107 7.20 -5.66 -5.20
CA LEU A 107 8.29 -6.62 -5.32
C LEU A 107 7.86 -7.98 -4.77
N SER A 108 8.59 -9.02 -5.14
CA SER A 108 8.44 -10.35 -4.58
C SER A 108 9.77 -10.90 -4.10
N ALA A 109 9.73 -11.73 -3.06
CA ALA A 109 10.88 -12.49 -2.57
C ALA A 109 11.17 -13.77 -3.39
N GLU A 110 10.46 -13.97 -4.50
CA GLU A 110 10.71 -15.05 -5.45
C GLU A 110 12.08 -14.86 -6.11
N GLY A 111 12.90 -15.90 -6.12
CA GLY A 111 14.24 -15.82 -6.70
C GLY A 111 14.17 -15.57 -8.21
N SER A 112 14.98 -14.64 -8.70
CA SER A 112 15.27 -14.53 -10.13
C SER A 112 15.99 -15.81 -10.56
N SER A 113 15.27 -16.68 -11.29
CA SER A 113 15.85 -17.85 -11.95
C SER A 113 16.59 -17.45 -13.21
#